data_AF-A0A3C1A3Z8-F1
#
_entry.id   AF-A0A3C1A3Z8-F1
#
_cell.length_a   1.000
_cell.length_b   1.000
_cell.length_c   1.000
_cell.angle_alpha   90.00
_cell.angle_beta   90.00
_cell.angle_gamma   90.00
#
_symmetry.space_group_name_H-M   'P 1'
#
loop_
_entity.id
_entity.type
_entity.pdbx_description
1 polymer ?
#
loop_
_entity_poly.entity_id
_entity_poly.type
_entity_poly.pdbx_seq_one_letter_code
_entity_poly.pdbx_strand_id
1 'polypeptide(L)'
;MATNETKVQGESLEELLQELIFWVRFSVRDEARQWFEETLKKDEQKWVYEAFDGRASWGDIQKTTGVARSTIRDWGRQWEELGIVRGRGEEQERRICRIVPLRSVGIEVPPLPKQKEE
;
A
#
# COMPACT_ATOMS: atom_id res chain seq x y z
N MET A 1 53.15 -12.40 9.96
CA MET A 1 51.88 -11.66 10.15
C MET A 1 50.91 -12.19 9.12
N ALA A 2 49.98 -13.06 9.53
CA ALA A 2 48.97 -13.60 8.63
C ALA A 2 47.88 -12.54 8.45
N THR A 3 47.73 -12.05 7.22
CA THR A 3 46.58 -11.25 6.82
C THR A 3 45.37 -12.16 6.89
N ASN A 4 44.53 -11.93 7.89
CA ASN A 4 43.26 -12.62 8.06
C ASN A 4 42.32 -12.07 6.99
N GLU A 5 42.33 -12.68 5.81
CA GLU A 5 41.31 -12.47 4.79
C GLU A 5 40.00 -13.00 5.35
N THR A 6 39.20 -12.11 5.94
CA THR A 6 37.82 -12.42 6.29
C THR A 6 37.04 -12.61 4.99
N LYS A 7 37.06 -13.85 4.49
CA LYS A 7 36.24 -14.32 3.39
C LYS A 7 34.79 -14.28 3.86
N VAL A 8 34.09 -13.17 3.62
CA VAL A 8 32.64 -13.10 3.80
C VAL A 8 32.03 -14.05 2.77
N GLN A 9 31.40 -15.11 3.27
CA GLN A 9 30.81 -16.18 2.46
C GLN A 9 29.69 -15.64 1.56
N GLY A 10 29.81 -15.94 0.26
CA GLY A 10 28.77 -16.60 -0.54
C GLY A 10 27.52 -15.83 -0.96
N GLU A 11 27.11 -14.78 -0.27
CA GLU A 11 25.83 -14.11 -0.52
C GLU A 11 26.06 -12.75 -1.19
N SER A 12 25.30 -12.52 -2.26
CA SER A 12 25.27 -11.25 -2.96
C SER A 12 24.65 -10.16 -2.08
N LEU A 13 25.03 -8.90 -2.30
CA LEU A 13 24.41 -7.75 -1.62
C LEU A 13 22.88 -7.74 -1.80
N GLU A 14 22.39 -8.21 -2.95
CA GLU A 14 20.96 -8.28 -3.24
C GLU A 14 20.24 -9.28 -2.33
N GLU A 15 20.82 -10.46 -2.11
CA GLU A 15 20.27 -11.48 -1.19
C GLU A 15 20.22 -10.96 0.25
N LEU A 16 21.30 -10.32 0.71
CA LEU A 16 21.33 -9.71 2.05
C LEU A 16 20.30 -8.59 2.22
N LEU A 17 20.09 -7.77 1.18
CA LEU A 17 19.07 -6.73 1.20
C LEU A 17 17.66 -7.32 1.19
N GLN A 18 17.42 -8.38 0.43
CA GLN A 18 16.13 -9.08 0.41
C GLN A 18 15.84 -9.71 1.77
N GLU A 19 16.83 -10.32 2.40
CA GLU A 19 16.70 -10.91 3.73
C GLU A 19 16.45 -9.82 4.78
N LEU A 20 17.17 -8.71 4.73
CA LEU A 20 16.92 -7.56 5.61
C LEU A 20 15.50 -7.02 5.43
N ILE A 21 15.05 -6.84 4.18
CA ILE A 21 13.67 -6.41 3.88
C ILE A 21 12.66 -7.41 4.45
N PHE A 22 12.94 -8.71 4.35
CA PHE A 22 12.08 -9.74 4.93
C PHE A 22 11.97 -9.59 6.45
N TRP A 23 13.09 -9.52 7.16
CA TRP A 23 13.10 -9.41 8.61
C TRP A 23 12.46 -8.10 9.11
N VAL A 24 12.71 -6.99 8.43
CA VAL A 24 12.05 -5.70 8.74
C VAL A 24 10.54 -5.79 8.54
N ARG A 25 10.08 -6.36 7.42
CA ARG A 25 8.64 -6.53 7.16
C ARG A 25 7.99 -7.46 8.17
N PHE A 26 8.68 -8.52 8.56
CA PHE A 26 8.20 -9.46 9.56
C PHE A 26 8.09 -8.79 10.93
N SER A 27 9.08 -8.00 11.34
CA SER A 27 9.11 -7.39 12.66
C SER A 27 8.09 -6.27 12.87
N VAL A 28 7.63 -5.62 11.80
CA VAL A 28 6.67 -4.49 11.87
C VAL A 28 5.26 -4.87 11.41
N ARG A 29 5.04 -6.15 11.08
CA ARG A 29 3.82 -6.58 10.39
C ARG A 29 2.57 -6.32 11.22
N ASP A 30 2.60 -6.63 12.51
CA ASP A 30 1.44 -6.55 13.38
C ASP A 30 1.11 -5.09 13.73
N GLU A 31 2.12 -4.25 13.96
CA GLU A 31 1.93 -2.81 14.15
C GLU A 31 1.40 -2.15 12.88
N ALA A 32 1.96 -2.49 11.71
CA ALA A 32 1.47 -1.99 10.44
C ALA A 32 0.02 -2.42 10.21
N ARG A 33 -0.31 -3.70 10.49
CA ARG A 33 -1.67 -4.22 10.39
C ARG A 33 -2.62 -3.43 11.28
N GLN A 34 -2.30 -3.25 12.55
CA GLN A 34 -3.12 -2.51 13.49
C GLN A 34 -3.35 -1.07 13.00
N TRP A 35 -2.29 -0.40 12.55
CA TRP A 35 -2.40 0.96 12.05
C TRP A 35 -3.32 1.08 10.82
N PHE A 36 -3.25 0.11 9.89
CA PHE A 36 -4.15 0.04 8.75
C PHE A 36 -5.59 -0.27 9.16
N GLU A 37 -5.82 -1.16 10.13
CA GLU A 37 -7.17 -1.48 10.64
C GLU A 37 -7.79 -0.28 11.39
N GLU A 38 -6.97 0.50 12.11
CA GLU A 38 -7.40 1.73 12.78
C GLU A 38 -7.71 2.87 11.79
N THR A 39 -6.99 2.91 10.66
CA THR A 39 -7.16 3.94 9.62
C THR A 39 -8.30 3.61 8.65
N LEU A 40 -8.39 2.35 8.20
CA LEU A 40 -9.33 1.84 7.21
C LEU A 40 -10.46 1.04 7.87
N LYS A 41 -11.25 1.74 8.70
CA LYS A 41 -12.31 1.15 9.53
C LYS A 41 -13.46 0.55 8.73
N LYS A 42 -13.74 1.10 7.55
CA LYS A 42 -14.84 0.67 6.68
C LYS A 42 -14.34 -0.14 5.50
N ASP A 43 -15.17 -1.08 5.04
CA ASP A 43 -14.89 -1.87 3.84
C ASP A 43 -14.68 -1.00 2.60
N GLU A 44 -15.45 0.07 2.47
CA GLU A 44 -15.31 1.10 1.43
C GLU A 44 -13.90 1.72 1.40
N GLN A 45 -13.32 1.97 2.58
CA GLN A 45 -11.98 2.54 2.68
C GLN A 45 -10.93 1.53 2.21
N LYS A 46 -11.10 0.24 2.55
CA LYS A 46 -10.22 -0.83 2.07
C LYS A 46 -10.30 -0.98 0.56
N TRP A 47 -11.50 -0.91 -0.03
CA TRP A 47 -11.68 -0.95 -1.49
C TRP A 47 -10.99 0.21 -2.18
N VAL A 48 -11.21 1.44 -1.69
CA VAL A 48 -10.61 2.65 -2.29
C VAL A 48 -9.09 2.64 -2.15
N TYR A 49 -8.56 2.27 -0.98
CA TYR A 49 -7.12 2.15 -0.75
C TYR A 49 -6.48 1.14 -1.70
N GLU A 50 -7.07 -0.06 -1.84
CA GLU A 50 -6.56 -1.09 -2.73
C GLU A 50 -6.73 -0.71 -4.22
N ALA A 51 -7.61 0.23 -4.55
CA ALA A 51 -7.76 0.77 -5.90
C ALA A 51 -6.74 1.88 -6.25
N PHE A 52 -6.01 2.43 -5.27
CA PHE A 52 -4.90 3.35 -5.51
C PHE A 52 -3.65 2.60 -5.99
N ASP A 53 -3.70 2.01 -7.18
CA ASP A 53 -2.58 1.31 -7.82
C ASP A 53 -1.71 2.22 -8.70
N GLY A 54 -2.03 3.52 -8.74
CA GLY A 54 -1.38 4.51 -9.60
C GLY A 54 -1.83 4.48 -11.06
N ARG A 55 -2.79 3.61 -11.42
CA ARG A 55 -3.32 3.45 -12.79
C ARG A 55 -4.76 3.92 -12.88
N ALA A 56 -5.59 3.58 -11.89
CA ALA A 56 -7.02 3.91 -11.91
C ALA A 56 -7.25 5.43 -11.79
N SER A 57 -8.17 5.95 -12.62
CA SER A 57 -8.65 7.32 -12.45
C SER A 57 -9.66 7.40 -11.30
N TRP A 58 -9.90 8.60 -10.76
CA TRP A 58 -10.95 8.83 -9.77
C TRP A 58 -12.34 8.33 -10.21
N GLY A 59 -12.62 8.40 -11.52
CA GLY A 59 -13.86 7.89 -12.09
C GLY A 59 -13.95 6.37 -12.10
N ASP A 60 -12.84 5.69 -12.36
CA ASP A 60 -12.79 4.22 -12.36
C ASP A 60 -12.92 3.67 -10.95
N ILE A 61 -12.28 4.33 -9.97
CA ILE A 61 -12.40 3.99 -8.56
C ILE A 61 -13.85 4.15 -8.12
N GLN A 62 -14.50 5.29 -8.40
CA GLN A 62 -15.91 5.49 -8.09
C GLN A 62 -16.80 4.40 -8.69
N LYS A 63 -16.61 4.06 -9.97
CA LYS A 63 -17.40 3.01 -10.63
C LYS A 63 -17.23 1.69 -9.88
N THR A 64 -15.98 1.32 -9.58
CA THR A 64 -15.65 0.02 -8.99
C THR A 64 -16.11 -0.11 -7.53
N THR A 65 -15.96 0.95 -6.73
CA THR A 65 -16.23 0.90 -5.28
C THR A 65 -17.59 1.46 -4.88
N GLY A 66 -18.27 2.20 -5.77
CA GLY A 66 -19.50 2.93 -5.47
C GLY A 66 -19.30 4.20 -4.63
N VAL A 67 -18.07 4.50 -4.21
CA VAL A 67 -17.75 5.65 -3.35
C VAL A 67 -17.68 6.93 -4.19
N ALA A 68 -18.28 8.01 -3.71
CA ALA A 68 -18.26 9.30 -4.40
C ALA A 68 -16.83 9.84 -4.59
N ARG A 69 -16.56 10.47 -5.75
CA ARG A 69 -15.26 11.07 -6.08
C ARG A 69 -14.75 12.06 -5.03
N SER A 70 -15.64 12.86 -4.43
CA SER A 70 -15.27 13.81 -3.36
C SER A 70 -14.69 13.06 -2.17
N THR A 71 -15.40 12.04 -1.67
CA THR A 71 -14.96 11.19 -0.57
C THR A 71 -13.64 10.47 -0.88
N ILE A 72 -13.49 9.95 -2.11
CA ILE A 72 -12.22 9.32 -2.54
C ILE A 72 -11.06 10.31 -2.47
N ARG A 73 -11.25 11.56 -2.90
CA ARG A 73 -10.23 12.62 -2.85
C ARG A 73 -9.89 13.02 -1.42
N ASP A 74 -10.90 13.18 -0.58
CA ASP A 74 -10.73 13.55 0.83
C ASP A 74 -9.91 12.47 1.58
N TRP A 75 -10.25 11.19 1.38
CA TRP A 75 -9.47 10.08 1.91
C TRP A 75 -8.06 10.05 1.34
N GLY A 76 -7.90 10.22 0.02
CA GLY A 76 -6.58 10.25 -0.61
C GLY A 76 -5.66 11.31 0.00
N ARG A 77 -6.17 12.51 0.25
CA ARG A 77 -5.42 13.58 0.92
C ARG A 77 -5.06 13.22 2.36
N GLN A 78 -6.03 12.76 3.14
CA GLN A 78 -5.80 12.36 4.54
C GLN A 78 -4.77 11.23 4.64
N TRP A 79 -4.85 10.24 3.76
CA TRP A 79 -3.95 9.10 3.73
C TRP A 79 -2.55 9.46 3.24
N GLU A 80 -2.42 10.50 2.43
CA GLU A 80 -1.14 11.03 2.01
C GLU A 80 -0.44 11.75 3.16
N GLU A 81 -1.19 12.55 3.95
CA GLU A 81 -0.70 13.16 5.19
C GLU A 81 -0.26 12.09 6.23
N LEU A 82 -0.97 10.95 6.28
CA LEU A 82 -0.59 9.78 7.09
C LEU A 82 0.57 8.96 6.48
N GLY A 83 0.95 9.22 5.23
CA GLY A 83 2.03 8.50 4.56
C GLY A 83 1.72 7.06 4.15
N ILE A 84 0.45 6.63 4.14
CA ILE A 84 0.05 5.28 3.70
C ILE A 84 -0.26 5.20 2.20
N VAL A 85 -0.39 6.36 1.55
CA VAL A 85 -0.40 6.54 0.09
C VAL A 85 0.57 7.66 -0.29
N ARG A 86 0.85 7.78 -1.58
CA ARG A 86 1.78 8.76 -2.14
C ARG A 86 1.30 9.26 -3.49
N GLY A 87 1.31 10.57 -3.68
CA GLY A 87 1.09 11.20 -4.98
C GLY A 87 2.26 10.94 -5.93
N ARG A 88 1.94 10.63 -7.19
CA ARG A 88 2.90 10.49 -8.29
C ARG A 88 2.45 11.34 -9.47
N GLY A 89 3.37 12.09 -10.04
CA GLY A 89 3.12 12.99 -11.18
C GLY A 89 3.00 14.45 -10.76
N GLU A 90 2.84 15.32 -11.75
CA GLU A 90 2.64 16.75 -11.55
C GLU A 90 1.23 17.05 -11.03
N GLU A 91 1.02 18.25 -10.47
CA GLU A 91 -0.23 18.68 -9.82
C GLU A 91 -1.51 18.36 -10.63
N GLN A 92 -1.44 18.49 -11.96
CA GLN A 92 -2.59 18.26 -12.86
C GLN A 92 -2.84 16.78 -13.17
N GLU A 93 -1.84 15.91 -13.05
CA GLU A 93 -1.94 14.47 -13.34
C GLU A 93 -1.75 13.59 -12.09
N ARG A 94 -1.64 14.20 -10.91
CA ARG A 94 -1.32 13.54 -9.64
C ARG A 94 -2.19 12.29 -9.42
N ARG A 95 -1.54 11.13 -9.50
CA ARG A 95 -2.11 9.82 -9.19
C ARG A 95 -1.76 9.44 -7.76
N ILE A 96 -2.75 9.04 -6.98
CA ILE A 96 -2.50 8.50 -5.65
C ILE A 96 -2.17 7.01 -5.78
N CYS A 97 -1.07 6.61 -5.15
CA CYS A 97 -0.56 5.24 -5.15
C CYS A 97 -0.45 4.74 -3.70
N ARG A 98 -0.99 3.56 -3.42
CA ARG A 98 -0.78 2.87 -2.14
C ARG A 98 0.69 2.54 -1.94
N ILE A 99 1.13 2.56 -0.69
CA ILE A 99 2.51 2.23 -0.33
C ILE A 99 2.73 0.72 -0.45
N VAL A 100 1.77 -0.08 0.01
CA VAL A 100 1.77 -1.54 -0.03
C VAL A 100 0.35 -2.09 -0.25
N PRO A 101 0.17 -3.30 -0.82
CA PRO A 101 -1.12 -4.00 -0.83
C PRO A 101 -1.55 -4.44 0.56
N LEU A 102 -2.85 -4.38 0.89
CA LEU A 102 -3.37 -4.75 2.21
C LEU A 102 -3.09 -6.22 2.58
N ARG A 103 -3.10 -7.12 1.59
CA ARG A 103 -2.74 -8.54 1.81
C ARG A 103 -1.32 -8.72 2.34
N SER A 104 -0.38 -7.84 2.01
CA SER A 104 1.01 -7.95 2.47
C SER A 104 1.14 -7.80 3.99
N VAL A 105 0.27 -6.98 4.59
CA VAL A 105 0.17 -6.78 6.04
C VAL A 105 -0.86 -7.71 6.69
N GLY A 106 -1.41 -8.67 5.95
CA GLY A 106 -2.36 -9.66 6.48
C GLY A 106 -3.80 -9.16 6.61
N ILE A 107 -4.15 -8.08 5.92
CA ILE A 107 -5.52 -7.56 5.86
C ILE A 107 -6.20 -8.08 4.60
N GLU A 108 -7.35 -8.73 4.78
CA GLU A 108 -8.18 -9.14 3.66
C GLU A 108 -9.05 -7.99 3.17
N VAL A 109 -9.11 -7.85 1.84
CA VAL A 109 -10.00 -6.89 1.20
C VAL A 109 -11.35 -7.56 0.96
N PRO A 110 -12.45 -7.02 1.49
CA PRO A 110 -13.78 -7.59 1.30
C PRO A 110 -14.17 -7.55 -0.19
N PRO A 111 -15.08 -8.42 -0.64
CA PRO A 111 -15.55 -8.40 -2.02
C PRO A 111 -16.19 -7.05 -2.34
N LEU A 112 -15.97 -6.56 -3.56
CA LEU A 112 -16.59 -5.34 -4.04
C LEU A 112 -18.12 -5.46 -4.06
N PRO A 113 -18.85 -4.33 -3.90
CA PRO A 113 -20.30 -4.35 -4.00
C PRO A 113 -20.69 -4.82 -5.40
N LYS A 114 -21.69 -5.71 -5.47
CA LYS A 114 -22.28 -6.11 -6.76
C LYS A 114 -22.89 -4.86 -7.37
N GLN A 115 -22.35 -4.40 -8.50
CA GLN A 115 -22.97 -3.32 -9.26
C GLN A 115 -24.38 -3.79 -9.65
N LYS A 116 -25.40 -2.98 -9.35
CA LYS A 116 -26.71 -3.17 -10.00
C LYS A 116 -26.49 -2.82 -11.46
N GLU A 117 -26.54 -3.83 -12.32
CA GLU A 117 -26.75 -3.63 -13.75
C GLU A 117 -28.10 -2.92 -13.89
N GLU A 118 -28.08 -1.63 -14.24
CA GLU A 118 -29.25 -0.87 -14.72
C GLU A 118 -29.21 -0.79 -16.24
#